data_AF-A0A7W9KFG3-F1
#
_entry.id   AF-A0A7W9KFG3-F1
#
_cell.length_a   1.000
_cell.length_b   1.000
_cell.length_c   1.000
_cell.angle_alpha   90.00
_cell.angle_beta   90.00
_cell.angle_gamma   90.00
#
_symmetry.space_group_name_H-M   'P 1'
#
loop_
_entity.id
_entity.type
_entity.pdbx_description
1 polymer ?
#
loop_
_entity_poly.entity_id
_entity_poly.type
_entity_poly.pdbx_seq_one_letter_code
_entity_poly.pdbx_strand_id
1 'polypeptide(L)'
;MSLTVHGPGGRAALLLSVAALLLGVAGCSTSHAGSANEPTLTVEGKQVIDPARLQAEGERELAYTVGFGYVSPSGTGLPRCWFAAVGLSGQVDGRLWCGPVQVPGSPPTNAWVPIAMKKTGENASQIQLAVQPPDVPIPGNRSTPVSDTLIRADGTTTNPKAVVNRTASANFVAVLADTEHKSNAELGLTDQVSVRVHDDLLAVTATGYGRPSSFPIGDGATLVPGKDIELRVLRLHVDRPGKTDPAFGAQQWAGWRPQQSTLSLVVEGRRTVLSPDRLPDSGDVFLIYAVPVKPDPAKSLVLGSVGANSLEQQVDVPSGKRTSQAPDALLTASGVSKVPANASQKITVKTAVPYGGVAAGDHAAELAVTGVRLGRQRPIKLDSGDYQLVTEAAKDKALLEVAIKATGQLPAIMGGPVTRNSFALTLPDNSKAKLVGVRYDGDLLPAALVFEVPATVKSVKIGVSTGSVQVSALGRVDLTATGAPIDLPLDFG
;
A
#
# COMPACT_ATOMS: atom_id res chain seq x y z
N MET A 1 31.54 -27.12 -26.96
CA MET A 1 31.10 -28.36 -27.61
C MET A 1 30.37 -27.96 -28.87
N SER A 2 31.01 -28.20 -30.02
CA SER A 2 30.56 -27.83 -31.36
C SER A 2 30.16 -29.11 -32.08
N LEU A 3 29.04 -29.09 -32.81
CA LEU A 3 28.65 -30.16 -33.72
C LEU A 3 28.24 -29.56 -35.05
N THR A 4 29.12 -29.72 -36.03
CA THR A 4 28.88 -29.58 -37.47
C THR A 4 29.12 -30.93 -38.14
N VAL A 5 28.22 -31.34 -39.05
CA VAL A 5 28.37 -32.41 -40.06
C VAL A 5 27.56 -31.94 -41.28
N HIS A 6 28.12 -31.33 -42.34
CA HIS A 6 28.67 -31.90 -43.60
C HIS A 6 27.74 -32.92 -44.30
N GLY A 7 26.99 -32.57 -45.37
CA GLY A 7 27.38 -32.48 -46.79
C GLY A 7 26.75 -33.66 -47.58
N PRO A 8 26.78 -33.80 -48.94
CA PRO A 8 27.34 -32.96 -50.01
C PRO A 8 26.44 -32.83 -51.28
N GLY A 9 26.91 -32.10 -52.31
CA GLY A 9 26.52 -32.35 -53.70
C GLY A 9 26.30 -31.11 -54.57
N GLY A 10 27.36 -30.63 -55.24
CA GLY A 10 27.26 -29.63 -56.31
C GLY A 10 27.35 -30.26 -57.70
N ARG A 11 26.73 -29.61 -58.69
CA ARG A 11 27.27 -29.40 -60.04
C ARG A 11 26.47 -28.33 -60.79
N ALA A 12 27.15 -27.65 -61.68
CA ALA A 12 26.84 -26.33 -62.22
C ALA A 12 26.08 -26.35 -63.57
N ALA A 13 25.64 -25.14 -63.93
CA ALA A 13 25.75 -24.50 -65.26
C ALA A 13 24.49 -24.29 -66.12
N LEU A 14 24.21 -22.99 -66.31
CA LEU A 14 23.89 -22.25 -67.54
C LEU A 14 22.50 -22.37 -68.23
N LEU A 15 21.78 -21.23 -68.10
CA LEU A 15 21.29 -20.32 -69.16
C LEU A 15 19.91 -20.49 -69.85
N LEU A 16 19.28 -19.31 -69.93
CA LEU A 16 18.40 -18.74 -70.98
C LEU A 16 16.90 -19.07 -70.97
N SER A 17 16.10 -18.01 -70.72
CA SER A 17 15.00 -17.46 -71.56
C SER A 17 13.89 -16.86 -70.66
N VAL A 18 13.86 -15.55 -70.43
CA VAL A 18 13.19 -14.49 -71.22
C VAL A 18 11.65 -14.44 -71.02
N ALA A 19 11.23 -13.27 -70.52
CA ALA A 19 9.98 -12.53 -70.75
C ALA A 19 8.65 -12.92 -70.05
N ALA A 20 8.28 -12.00 -69.15
CA ALA A 20 7.01 -11.24 -69.11
C ALA A 20 5.69 -11.97 -68.84
N LEU A 21 5.03 -11.59 -67.74
CA LEU A 21 3.71 -10.97 -67.80
C LEU A 21 3.41 -10.16 -66.52
N LEU A 22 3.48 -8.83 -66.66
CA LEU A 22 2.85 -7.84 -65.79
C LEU A 22 1.40 -7.67 -66.25
N LEU A 23 0.44 -8.11 -65.44
CA LEU A 23 -0.97 -7.72 -65.46
C LEU A 23 -1.37 -7.70 -63.97
N GLY A 24 -1.64 -6.58 -63.31
CA GLY A 24 -2.57 -5.54 -63.74
C GLY A 24 -3.98 -5.95 -63.34
N VAL A 25 -4.28 -6.03 -62.05
CA VAL A 25 -5.67 -6.08 -61.56
C VAL A 25 -5.86 -4.93 -60.57
N ALA A 26 -6.34 -3.83 -61.14
CA ALA A 26 -6.96 -2.74 -60.40
C ALA A 26 -8.37 -3.17 -59.98
N GLY A 27 -8.79 -2.74 -58.78
CA GLY A 27 -10.20 -2.45 -58.49
C GLY A 27 -11.03 -3.60 -57.91
N CYS A 28 -11.09 -3.65 -56.57
CA CYS A 28 -12.35 -3.48 -55.85
C CYS A 28 -12.02 -2.91 -54.46
N SER A 29 -11.62 -1.64 -54.46
CA SER A 29 -11.72 -0.79 -53.27
C SER A 29 -13.20 -0.59 -53.02
N THR A 30 -13.82 -1.44 -52.18
CA THR A 30 -15.11 -1.13 -51.58
C THR A 30 -14.87 -0.01 -50.57
N SER A 31 -14.78 1.23 -51.08
CA SER A 31 -15.03 2.42 -50.28
C SER A 31 -16.42 2.23 -49.69
N HIS A 32 -16.49 1.92 -48.40
CA HIS A 32 -17.73 2.07 -47.65
C HIS A 32 -18.10 3.53 -47.81
N ALA A 33 -19.18 3.80 -48.54
CA ALA A 33 -19.76 5.13 -48.62
C ALA A 33 -20.13 5.51 -47.18
N GLY A 34 -19.28 6.33 -46.56
CA GLY A 34 -19.49 6.87 -45.23
C GLY A 34 -20.87 7.49 -45.20
N SER A 35 -21.64 7.12 -44.19
CA SER A 35 -22.93 7.76 -43.96
C SER A 35 -22.71 9.27 -43.78
N ALA A 36 -23.65 10.10 -44.25
CA ALA A 36 -23.52 11.57 -44.30
C ALA A 36 -23.33 12.27 -42.93
N ASN A 37 -23.18 11.52 -41.85
CA ASN A 37 -23.04 11.99 -40.47
C ASN A 37 -21.77 11.49 -39.75
N GLU A 38 -20.82 10.84 -40.44
CA GLU A 38 -19.56 10.40 -39.79
C GLU A 38 -18.62 11.60 -39.54
N PRO A 39 -18.18 11.82 -38.28
CA PRO A 39 -17.32 12.96 -37.95
C PRO A 39 -15.94 12.80 -38.59
N THR A 40 -15.47 13.86 -39.23
CA THR A 40 -14.06 13.91 -39.70
C THR A 40 -13.15 14.14 -38.51
N LEU A 41 -12.41 13.11 -38.10
CA LEU A 41 -11.46 13.18 -36.99
C LEU A 41 -10.09 13.62 -37.49
N THR A 42 -9.47 14.56 -36.79
CA THR A 42 -8.15 15.11 -37.14
C THR A 42 -7.15 15.03 -35.99
N VAL A 43 -5.90 14.75 -36.32
CA VAL A 43 -4.75 14.82 -35.40
C VAL A 43 -3.72 15.74 -36.05
N GLU A 44 -3.18 16.70 -35.31
CA GLU A 44 -2.26 17.72 -35.85
C GLU A 44 -2.81 18.44 -37.11
N GLY A 45 -4.13 18.68 -37.16
CA GLY A 45 -4.81 19.29 -38.30
C GLY A 45 -4.97 18.40 -39.55
N LYS A 46 -4.57 17.12 -39.50
CA LYS A 46 -4.66 16.17 -40.62
C LYS A 46 -5.73 15.11 -40.36
N GLN A 47 -6.46 14.74 -41.40
CA GLN A 47 -7.52 13.72 -41.30
C GLN A 47 -6.91 12.35 -40.97
N VAL A 48 -7.43 11.71 -39.93
CA VAL A 48 -7.04 10.35 -39.55
C VAL A 48 -7.59 9.36 -40.57
N ILE A 49 -6.72 8.51 -41.11
CA ILE A 49 -7.13 7.42 -42.00
C ILE A 49 -7.73 6.28 -41.16
N ASP A 50 -8.94 5.87 -41.53
CA ASP A 50 -9.66 4.72 -40.96
C ASP A 50 -9.72 4.71 -39.41
N PRO A 51 -10.37 5.71 -38.79
CA PRO A 51 -10.47 5.81 -37.34
C PRO A 51 -11.21 4.62 -36.71
N ALA A 52 -12.14 3.99 -37.44
CA ALA A 52 -12.87 2.81 -36.97
C ALA A 52 -11.94 1.60 -36.80
N ARG A 53 -11.02 1.38 -37.75
CA ARG A 53 -10.00 0.34 -37.63
C ARG A 53 -9.07 0.58 -36.44
N LEU A 54 -8.64 1.82 -36.20
CA LEU A 54 -7.80 2.15 -35.03
C LEU A 54 -8.52 1.81 -33.72
N GLN A 55 -9.81 2.09 -33.63
CA GLN A 55 -10.62 1.72 -32.45
C GLN A 55 -10.71 0.21 -32.27
N ALA A 56 -10.98 -0.54 -33.34
CA ALA A 56 -11.04 -2.00 -33.28
C ALA A 56 -9.69 -2.62 -32.89
N GLU A 57 -8.58 -2.09 -33.41
CA GLU A 57 -7.23 -2.49 -33.02
C GLU A 57 -6.96 -2.18 -31.53
N GLY A 58 -7.31 -0.99 -31.06
CA GLY A 58 -7.19 -0.62 -29.64
C GLY A 58 -8.05 -1.48 -28.71
N GLU A 59 -9.28 -1.79 -29.10
CA GLU A 59 -10.19 -2.67 -28.35
C GLU A 59 -9.64 -4.09 -28.24
N ARG A 60 -9.00 -4.59 -29.30
CA ARG A 60 -8.31 -5.88 -29.29
C ARG A 60 -7.11 -5.89 -28.34
N GLU A 61 -6.26 -4.85 -28.39
CA GLU A 61 -5.13 -4.73 -27.47
C GLU A 61 -5.57 -4.62 -26.00
N LEU A 62 -6.66 -3.89 -25.73
CA LEU A 62 -7.24 -3.82 -24.39
C LEU A 62 -7.85 -5.16 -23.96
N ALA A 63 -8.47 -5.92 -24.87
CA ALA A 63 -9.02 -7.23 -24.56
C ALA A 63 -7.94 -8.20 -24.06
N TYR A 64 -6.73 -8.18 -24.61
CA TYR A 64 -5.59 -8.94 -24.07
C TYR A 64 -5.24 -8.50 -22.65
N THR A 65 -5.17 -7.19 -22.42
CA THR A 65 -4.89 -6.60 -21.10
C THR A 65 -5.93 -7.03 -20.04
N VAL A 66 -7.21 -7.06 -20.42
CA VAL A 66 -8.31 -7.58 -19.59
C VAL A 66 -8.19 -9.09 -19.37
N GLY A 67 -7.82 -9.85 -20.41
CA GLY A 67 -7.62 -11.30 -20.33
C GLY A 67 -6.50 -11.70 -19.36
N PHE A 68 -5.39 -10.96 -19.36
CA PHE A 68 -4.34 -11.08 -18.34
C PHE A 68 -4.76 -10.51 -16.98
N GLY A 69 -5.86 -9.74 -16.92
CA GLY A 69 -6.46 -9.10 -15.75
C GLY A 69 -5.65 -7.95 -15.16
N TYR A 70 -4.82 -7.30 -15.97
CA TYR A 70 -4.16 -6.05 -15.55
C TYR A 70 -5.17 -4.95 -15.23
N VAL A 71 -6.33 -4.99 -15.89
CA VAL A 71 -7.53 -4.22 -15.57
C VAL A 71 -8.76 -5.12 -15.64
N SER A 72 -9.86 -4.67 -15.04
CA SER A 72 -11.16 -5.34 -15.12
C SER A 72 -12.18 -4.43 -15.81
N PRO A 73 -13.06 -4.92 -16.70
CA PRO A 73 -14.16 -4.11 -17.24
C PRO A 73 -15.03 -3.57 -16.11
N SER A 74 -15.41 -2.29 -16.19
CA SER A 74 -16.17 -1.66 -15.11
C SER A 74 -17.24 -0.70 -15.65
N GLY A 75 -18.19 -1.32 -16.34
CA GLY A 75 -19.36 -0.73 -16.99
C GLY A 75 -20.18 -1.85 -17.63
N THR A 76 -21.23 -1.49 -18.38
CA THR A 76 -22.04 -2.47 -19.10
C THR A 76 -21.30 -3.01 -20.32
N GLY A 77 -20.90 -4.28 -20.27
CA GLY A 77 -20.25 -4.97 -21.40
C GLY A 77 -18.73 -4.78 -21.44
N LEU A 78 -18.15 -5.05 -22.62
CA LEU A 78 -16.71 -4.92 -22.83
C LEU A 78 -16.28 -3.46 -22.99
N PRO A 79 -15.07 -3.08 -22.53
CA PRO A 79 -14.55 -1.74 -22.71
C PRO A 79 -14.45 -1.35 -24.18
N ARG A 80 -14.77 -0.10 -24.48
CA ARG A 80 -14.73 0.47 -25.84
C ARG A 80 -13.65 1.56 -25.93
N CYS A 81 -13.05 1.73 -27.11
CA CYS A 81 -12.04 2.76 -27.34
C CYS A 81 -12.64 4.01 -28.00
N TRP A 82 -12.14 5.19 -27.60
CA TRP A 82 -12.67 6.49 -27.97
C TRP A 82 -11.54 7.47 -28.27
N PHE A 83 -11.82 8.48 -29.10
CA PHE A 83 -10.96 9.64 -29.26
C PHE A 83 -11.40 10.74 -28.30
N ALA A 84 -10.47 11.42 -27.63
CA ALA A 84 -10.81 12.59 -26.80
C ALA A 84 -10.81 13.86 -27.66
N ALA A 85 -11.88 14.66 -27.62
CA ALA A 85 -11.97 15.90 -28.38
C ALA A 85 -11.12 17.01 -27.72
N VAL A 86 -10.10 17.53 -28.38
CA VAL A 86 -9.12 18.48 -27.79
C VAL A 86 -9.13 19.87 -28.44
N GLY A 87 -10.03 20.11 -29.40
CA GLY A 87 -10.13 21.40 -30.07
C GLY A 87 -11.43 21.56 -30.85
N LEU A 88 -11.49 22.62 -31.66
CA LEU A 88 -12.58 22.86 -32.58
C LEU A 88 -12.48 21.94 -33.81
N SER A 89 -13.60 21.68 -34.48
CA SER A 89 -13.65 21.04 -35.81
C SER A 89 -13.05 19.63 -35.89
N GLY A 90 -13.36 18.76 -34.94
CA GLY A 90 -13.00 17.32 -35.00
C GLY A 90 -11.55 17.00 -34.63
N GLN A 91 -10.80 17.97 -34.10
CA GLN A 91 -9.45 17.75 -33.57
C GLN A 91 -9.51 16.85 -32.31
N VAL A 92 -8.76 15.76 -32.35
CA VAL A 92 -8.70 14.75 -31.27
C VAL A 92 -7.29 14.55 -30.72
N ASP A 93 -7.23 13.99 -29.51
CA ASP A 93 -6.01 13.58 -28.82
C ASP A 93 -5.26 12.50 -29.62
N GLY A 94 -3.93 12.50 -29.53
CA GLY A 94 -3.07 11.51 -30.19
C GLY A 94 -3.10 10.11 -29.56
N ARG A 95 -4.05 9.85 -28.65
CA ARG A 95 -4.27 8.57 -27.98
C ARG A 95 -5.73 8.15 -28.12
N LEU A 96 -5.94 6.84 -28.14
CA LEU A 96 -7.24 6.27 -27.86
C LEU A 96 -7.41 6.13 -26.34
N TRP A 97 -8.61 6.41 -25.86
CA TRP A 97 -8.99 6.23 -24.47
C TRP A 97 -9.98 5.08 -24.38
N CYS A 98 -9.59 4.01 -23.71
CA CYS A 98 -10.38 2.77 -23.71
C CYS A 98 -10.91 2.47 -22.30
N GLY A 99 -12.22 2.27 -22.19
CA GLY A 99 -12.89 2.16 -20.89
C GLY A 99 -14.43 2.17 -20.97
N PRO A 100 -15.10 2.28 -19.82
CA PRO A 100 -14.52 2.37 -18.47
C PRO A 100 -13.94 1.03 -17.98
N VAL A 101 -12.83 1.09 -17.27
CA VAL A 101 -12.20 -0.06 -16.59
C VAL A 101 -12.02 0.20 -15.09
N GLN A 102 -11.64 -0.83 -14.35
CA GLN A 102 -11.13 -0.78 -12.99
C GLN A 102 -9.66 -1.20 -13.03
N VAL A 103 -8.77 -0.27 -12.65
CA VAL A 103 -7.36 -0.60 -12.36
C VAL A 103 -7.31 -1.16 -10.94
N PRO A 104 -6.70 -2.33 -10.71
CA PRO A 104 -6.68 -2.96 -9.40
C PRO A 104 -6.15 -2.03 -8.31
N GLY A 105 -6.89 -1.94 -7.20
CA GLY A 105 -6.53 -1.13 -6.04
C GLY A 105 -6.78 0.37 -6.19
N SER A 106 -7.21 0.86 -7.37
CA SER A 106 -7.63 2.26 -7.52
C SER A 106 -9.06 2.48 -6.96
N PRO A 107 -9.47 3.73 -6.69
CA PRO A 107 -10.85 4.02 -6.30
C PRO A 107 -11.86 3.51 -7.34
N PRO A 108 -13.08 3.12 -6.94
CA PRO A 108 -14.11 2.57 -7.83
C PRO A 108 -14.77 3.64 -8.74
N THR A 109 -13.98 4.57 -9.28
CA THR A 109 -14.39 5.63 -10.21
C THR A 109 -14.03 5.31 -11.66
N ASN A 110 -14.56 6.06 -12.63
CA ASN A 110 -14.22 5.89 -14.05
C ASN A 110 -12.70 5.99 -14.26
N ALA A 111 -12.08 4.86 -14.62
CA ALA A 111 -10.71 4.80 -15.07
C ALA A 111 -10.68 4.41 -16.55
N TRP A 112 -9.70 4.96 -17.26
CA TRP A 112 -9.53 4.79 -18.69
C TRP A 112 -8.09 4.40 -18.97
N VAL A 113 -7.85 3.51 -19.93
CA VAL A 113 -6.51 3.14 -20.38
C VAL A 113 -6.17 3.95 -21.62
N PRO A 114 -5.15 4.82 -21.57
CA PRO A 114 -4.64 5.48 -22.76
C PRO A 114 -3.89 4.47 -23.63
N ILE A 115 -4.09 4.56 -24.93
CA ILE A 115 -3.37 3.79 -25.93
C ILE A 115 -2.77 4.79 -26.92
N ALA A 116 -1.45 4.95 -26.87
CA ALA A 116 -0.75 5.84 -27.78
C ALA A 116 -0.89 5.39 -29.23
N MET A 117 -0.96 6.36 -30.14
CA MET A 117 -0.93 6.09 -31.57
C MET A 117 0.38 6.60 -32.14
N LYS A 118 1.04 5.76 -32.94
CA LYS A 118 2.28 6.10 -33.63
C LYS A 118 1.98 6.44 -35.09
N LYS A 119 2.50 7.56 -35.57
CA LYS A 119 2.48 7.91 -36.99
C LYS A 119 3.30 6.93 -37.82
N THR A 120 2.67 6.36 -38.83
CA THR A 120 3.27 5.39 -39.78
C THR A 120 3.34 5.91 -41.20
N GLY A 121 2.58 6.97 -41.52
CA GLY A 121 2.59 7.65 -42.81
C GLY A 121 1.86 8.97 -42.74
N GLU A 122 2.13 9.87 -43.68
CA GLU A 122 1.47 11.18 -43.74
C GLU A 122 1.59 11.79 -45.13
N ASN A 123 0.55 12.54 -45.53
CA ASN A 123 0.58 13.44 -46.67
C ASN A 123 0.07 14.84 -46.26
N ALA A 124 -0.24 15.70 -47.24
CA ALA A 124 -0.68 17.07 -46.97
C ALA A 124 -2.00 17.17 -46.18
N SER A 125 -2.93 16.24 -46.39
CA SER A 125 -4.30 16.29 -45.83
C SER A 125 -4.62 15.17 -44.85
N GLN A 126 -3.85 14.07 -44.86
CA GLN A 126 -4.13 12.84 -44.12
C GLN A 126 -2.92 12.33 -43.34
N ILE A 127 -3.21 11.66 -42.23
CA ILE A 127 -2.24 11.00 -41.38
C ILE A 127 -2.62 9.52 -41.19
N GLN A 128 -1.65 8.63 -41.37
CA GLN A 128 -1.77 7.22 -41.06
C GLN A 128 -1.15 6.96 -39.69
N LEU A 129 -1.94 6.33 -38.82
CA LEU A 129 -1.56 6.00 -37.46
C LEU A 129 -1.60 4.47 -37.27
N ALA A 130 -0.88 3.99 -36.27
CA ALA A 130 -0.97 2.62 -35.79
C ALA A 130 -1.04 2.61 -34.26
N VAL A 131 -1.87 1.72 -33.73
CA VAL A 131 -2.03 1.52 -32.29
C VAL A 131 -0.74 0.98 -31.66
N GLN A 132 -0.35 1.52 -30.51
CA GLN A 132 0.71 0.99 -29.65
C GLN A 132 0.13 0.12 -28.54
N PRO A 133 0.94 -0.63 -27.78
CA PRO A 133 0.46 -1.34 -26.60
C PRO A 133 -0.24 -0.40 -25.59
N PRO A 134 -1.26 -0.87 -24.86
CA PRO A 134 -1.97 -0.06 -23.88
C PRO A 134 -1.05 0.37 -22.73
N ASP A 135 -1.12 1.64 -22.35
CA ASP A 135 -0.39 2.20 -21.22
C ASP A 135 -1.24 2.05 -19.95
N VAL A 136 -1.22 0.85 -19.38
CA VAL A 136 -2.00 0.51 -18.19
C VAL A 136 -1.42 1.25 -16.98
N PRO A 137 -2.23 2.05 -16.26
CA PRO A 137 -1.77 2.69 -15.04
C PRO A 137 -1.28 1.65 -14.03
N ILE A 138 -0.20 1.99 -13.31
CA ILE A 138 0.26 1.14 -12.21
C ILE A 138 -0.88 0.93 -11.19
N PRO A 139 -0.95 -0.24 -10.51
CA PRO A 139 -1.99 -0.51 -9.52
C PRO A 139 -2.17 0.61 -8.49
N GLY A 140 -3.42 0.91 -8.14
CA GLY A 140 -3.79 2.07 -7.32
C GLY A 140 -3.96 3.38 -8.06
N ASN A 141 -3.41 3.52 -9.26
CA ASN A 141 -3.57 4.72 -10.07
C ASN A 141 -4.68 4.57 -11.11
N ARG A 142 -5.20 5.71 -11.56
CA ARG A 142 -6.17 5.79 -12.64
C ARG A 142 -5.67 6.82 -13.64
N SER A 143 -6.02 6.63 -14.90
CA SER A 143 -5.91 7.67 -15.92
C SER A 143 -7.30 8.16 -16.30
N THR A 144 -7.37 9.44 -16.62
CA THR A 144 -8.60 10.12 -17.07
C THR A 144 -8.33 10.78 -18.41
N PRO A 145 -9.26 10.71 -19.36
CA PRO A 145 -9.12 11.40 -20.63
C PRO A 145 -8.89 12.90 -20.46
N VAL A 146 -8.17 13.48 -21.42
CA VAL A 146 -7.86 14.92 -21.43
C VAL A 146 -9.09 15.80 -21.68
N SER A 147 -10.21 15.22 -22.13
CA SER A 147 -11.44 15.92 -22.50
C SER A 147 -12.65 15.33 -21.80
N ASP A 148 -13.68 16.17 -21.65
CA ASP A 148 -15.00 15.77 -21.15
C ASP A 148 -15.90 15.19 -22.26
N THR A 149 -15.41 15.20 -23.50
CA THR A 149 -16.11 14.62 -24.66
C THR A 149 -15.21 13.58 -25.33
N LEU A 150 -15.64 12.33 -25.24
CA LEU A 150 -15.11 11.23 -26.01
C LEU A 150 -15.99 10.99 -27.23
N ILE A 151 -15.38 10.78 -28.40
CA ILE A 151 -16.06 10.63 -29.70
C ILE A 151 -15.59 9.33 -30.35
N ARG A 152 -16.50 8.62 -31.02
CA ARG A 152 -16.15 7.49 -31.90
C ARG A 152 -16.26 7.82 -33.37
N ALA A 153 -15.63 6.97 -34.19
CA ALA A 153 -15.72 7.04 -35.64
C ALA A 153 -17.16 6.97 -36.17
N ASP A 154 -18.06 6.31 -35.44
CA ASP A 154 -19.50 6.22 -35.75
C ASP A 154 -20.30 7.46 -35.33
N GLY A 155 -19.66 8.50 -34.80
CA GLY A 155 -20.32 9.72 -34.32
C GLY A 155 -20.88 9.65 -32.90
N THR A 156 -20.87 8.48 -32.25
CA THR A 156 -21.33 8.37 -30.86
C THR A 156 -20.39 9.11 -29.92
N THR A 157 -20.97 9.70 -28.86
CA THR A 157 -20.21 10.44 -27.86
C THR A 157 -20.50 9.96 -26.45
N THR A 158 -19.56 10.17 -25.55
CA THR A 158 -19.73 9.92 -24.11
C THR A 158 -18.92 10.90 -23.28
N ASN A 159 -19.35 11.14 -22.04
CA ASN A 159 -18.60 11.93 -21.09
C ASN A 159 -17.82 10.99 -20.14
N PRO A 160 -16.48 10.98 -20.17
CA PRO A 160 -15.68 10.07 -19.38
C PRO A 160 -15.71 10.34 -17.87
N LYS A 161 -16.19 11.53 -17.47
CA LYS A 161 -16.34 11.97 -16.08
C LYS A 161 -17.79 11.88 -15.58
N ALA A 162 -18.72 11.40 -16.41
CA ALA A 162 -20.10 11.21 -15.97
C ALA A 162 -20.17 10.23 -14.80
N VAL A 163 -20.87 10.63 -13.75
CA VAL A 163 -21.16 9.79 -12.60
C VAL A 163 -22.25 8.80 -13.00
N VAL A 164 -21.91 7.52 -13.08
CA VAL A 164 -22.81 6.45 -13.53
C VAL A 164 -22.70 5.23 -12.63
N ASN A 165 -23.78 4.46 -12.53
CA ASN A 165 -23.75 3.15 -11.91
C ASN A 165 -22.78 2.23 -12.67
N ARG A 166 -22.06 1.39 -11.91
CA ARG A 166 -20.99 0.55 -12.44
C ARG A 166 -21.29 -0.92 -12.22
N THR A 167 -20.77 -1.75 -13.10
CA THR A 167 -20.82 -3.21 -12.99
C THR A 167 -19.42 -3.74 -12.71
N ALA A 168 -19.27 -4.53 -11.66
CA ALA A 168 -18.01 -5.20 -11.34
C ALA A 168 -17.88 -6.50 -12.13
N SER A 169 -16.76 -6.68 -12.81
CA SER A 169 -16.45 -7.91 -13.55
C SER A 169 -15.44 -8.77 -12.78
N ALA A 170 -15.09 -9.94 -13.33
CA ALA A 170 -14.00 -10.75 -12.79
C ALA A 170 -12.70 -9.91 -12.64
N ASN A 171 -11.91 -10.20 -11.60
CA ASN A 171 -10.69 -9.47 -11.22
C ASN A 171 -10.91 -8.00 -10.80
N PHE A 172 -12.15 -7.54 -10.60
CA PHE A 172 -12.39 -6.21 -10.05
C PHE A 172 -11.84 -6.14 -8.62
N VAL A 173 -10.97 -5.17 -8.35
CA VAL A 173 -10.45 -4.83 -7.03
C VAL A 173 -10.34 -3.32 -6.93
N ALA A 174 -10.94 -2.74 -5.91
CA ALA A 174 -10.93 -1.32 -5.63
C ALA A 174 -10.67 -1.03 -4.15
N VAL A 175 -10.02 0.09 -3.87
CA VAL A 175 -9.85 0.63 -2.52
C VAL A 175 -10.57 1.97 -2.47
N LEU A 176 -11.57 2.08 -1.60
CA LEU A 176 -12.36 3.29 -1.39
C LEU A 176 -12.14 3.79 0.03
N ALA A 177 -11.86 5.08 0.21
CA ALA A 177 -11.78 5.66 1.54
C ALA A 177 -13.17 5.67 2.20
N ASP A 178 -13.24 5.35 3.49
CA ASP A 178 -14.49 5.39 4.24
C ASP A 178 -14.75 6.81 4.77
N THR A 179 -15.19 7.70 3.88
CA THR A 179 -15.40 9.12 4.19
C THR A 179 -16.78 9.42 4.74
N GLU A 180 -17.78 8.57 4.46
CA GLU A 180 -19.15 8.77 4.91
C GLU A 180 -19.40 8.19 6.30
N HIS A 181 -18.52 7.32 6.80
CA HIS A 181 -18.58 6.69 8.12
C HIS A 181 -19.92 6.01 8.43
N LYS A 182 -20.60 5.49 7.39
CA LYS A 182 -21.83 4.71 7.54
C LYS A 182 -21.58 3.48 8.41
N SER A 183 -22.59 3.05 9.16
CA SER A 183 -22.50 1.84 9.96
C SER A 183 -22.42 0.61 9.05
N ASN A 184 -21.88 -0.49 9.58
CA ASN A 184 -21.82 -1.76 8.86
C ASN A 184 -23.22 -2.26 8.47
N ALA A 185 -24.22 -2.08 9.34
CA ALA A 185 -25.60 -2.47 9.06
C ALA A 185 -26.18 -1.73 7.84
N GLU A 186 -25.96 -0.41 7.73
CA GLU A 186 -26.42 0.40 6.59
C GLU A 186 -25.75 -0.02 5.27
N LEU A 187 -24.55 -0.57 5.34
CA LEU A 187 -23.76 -1.03 4.20
C LEU A 187 -23.97 -2.52 3.88
N GLY A 188 -24.81 -3.23 4.64
CA GLY A 188 -25.02 -4.68 4.48
C GLY A 188 -23.80 -5.51 4.86
N LEU A 189 -22.98 -5.03 5.79
CA LEU A 189 -21.80 -5.68 6.33
C LEU A 189 -22.07 -6.20 7.75
N THR A 190 -21.37 -7.25 8.14
CA THR A 190 -21.39 -7.81 9.50
C THR A 190 -20.15 -7.35 10.28
N ASP A 191 -20.32 -7.06 11.58
CA ASP A 191 -19.22 -6.65 12.47
C ASP A 191 -18.27 -7.81 12.85
N GLN A 192 -18.73 -9.06 12.77
CA GLN A 192 -17.91 -10.21 13.14
C GLN A 192 -16.96 -10.59 12.01
N VAL A 193 -15.73 -10.06 12.07
CA VAL A 193 -14.63 -10.45 11.19
C VAL A 193 -13.36 -10.62 12.02
N SER A 194 -12.70 -11.76 11.90
CA SER A 194 -11.48 -12.08 12.68
C SER A 194 -10.20 -11.81 11.89
N VAL A 195 -10.28 -11.09 10.78
CA VAL A 195 -9.16 -10.84 9.87
C VAL A 195 -8.27 -9.76 10.46
N ARG A 196 -7.03 -10.13 10.75
CA ARG A 196 -5.99 -9.23 11.24
C ARG A 196 -4.63 -9.62 10.68
N VAL A 197 -3.94 -8.64 10.13
CA VAL A 197 -2.52 -8.75 9.75
C VAL A 197 -1.79 -7.51 10.21
N HIS A 198 -0.64 -7.68 10.84
CA HIS A 198 0.15 -6.53 11.25
C HIS A 198 1.63 -6.86 11.39
N ASP A 199 2.46 -5.84 11.25
CA ASP A 199 3.82 -5.81 11.73
C ASP A 199 4.07 -4.47 12.43
N ASP A 200 5.33 -4.08 12.55
CA ASP A 200 5.73 -2.85 13.25
C ASP A 200 5.58 -1.58 12.40
N LEU A 201 5.28 -1.72 11.10
CA LEU A 201 5.18 -0.61 10.14
C LEU A 201 3.76 -0.43 9.59
N LEU A 202 2.95 -1.50 9.57
CA LEU A 202 1.58 -1.53 9.07
C LEU A 202 0.75 -2.51 9.89
N ALA A 203 -0.38 -2.05 10.40
CA ALA A 203 -1.41 -2.87 11.02
C ALA A 203 -2.74 -2.71 10.27
N VAL A 204 -3.42 -3.83 10.06
CA VAL A 204 -4.69 -3.88 9.34
C VAL A 204 -5.62 -4.85 10.05
N THR A 205 -6.78 -4.34 10.43
CA THR A 205 -7.84 -5.14 11.06
C THR A 205 -9.12 -4.97 10.26
N ALA A 206 -9.78 -6.07 9.90
CA ALA A 206 -11.10 -5.97 9.31
C ALA A 206 -12.14 -5.67 10.39
N THR A 207 -12.91 -4.62 10.17
CA THR A 207 -13.98 -4.17 11.06
C THR A 207 -15.37 -4.47 10.48
N GLY A 208 -15.44 -4.95 9.24
CA GLY A 208 -16.70 -5.34 8.60
C GLY A 208 -16.48 -6.22 7.37
N TYR A 209 -17.42 -7.11 7.09
CA TYR A 209 -17.43 -7.95 5.89
C TYR A 209 -18.83 -8.15 5.36
N GLY A 210 -19.00 -8.16 4.04
CA GLY A 210 -20.29 -8.43 3.43
C GLY A 210 -20.20 -8.92 1.99
N ARG A 211 -21.36 -9.37 1.51
CA ARG A 211 -21.59 -9.83 0.13
C ARG A 211 -22.77 -9.05 -0.47
N PRO A 212 -22.70 -7.71 -0.50
CA PRO A 212 -23.86 -6.92 -0.87
C PRO A 212 -24.19 -7.10 -2.36
N SER A 213 -25.48 -7.01 -2.69
CA SER A 213 -25.94 -7.00 -4.09
C SER A 213 -25.64 -5.67 -4.80
N SER A 214 -25.38 -4.61 -4.04
CA SER A 214 -24.91 -3.31 -4.53
C SER A 214 -24.12 -2.58 -3.45
N PHE A 215 -23.15 -1.75 -3.81
CA PHE A 215 -22.36 -0.98 -2.86
C PHE A 215 -22.23 0.49 -3.30
N PRO A 216 -22.41 1.47 -2.41
CA PRO A 216 -22.22 2.88 -2.74
C PRO A 216 -20.75 3.18 -3.03
N ILE A 217 -20.47 3.92 -4.10
CA ILE A 217 -19.08 4.23 -4.53
C ILE A 217 -18.80 5.74 -4.60
N GLY A 218 -19.65 6.55 -3.97
CA GLY A 218 -19.56 8.01 -3.93
C GLY A 218 -20.39 8.71 -5.02
N ASP A 219 -20.63 10.01 -4.84
CA ASP A 219 -21.35 10.89 -5.77
C ASP A 219 -22.76 10.41 -6.19
N GLY A 220 -23.38 9.56 -5.38
CA GLY A 220 -24.67 8.92 -5.67
C GLY A 220 -24.59 7.71 -6.62
N ALA A 221 -23.39 7.32 -7.08
CA ALA A 221 -23.19 6.12 -7.89
C ALA A 221 -23.15 4.84 -7.05
N THR A 222 -23.58 3.74 -7.67
CA THR A 222 -23.54 2.41 -7.07
C THR A 222 -22.74 1.44 -7.93
N LEU A 223 -22.09 0.48 -7.28
CA LEU A 223 -21.46 -0.67 -7.90
C LEU A 223 -22.35 -1.89 -7.72
N VAL A 224 -22.68 -2.59 -8.80
CA VAL A 224 -23.40 -3.86 -8.80
C VAL A 224 -22.52 -4.97 -9.37
N PRO A 225 -22.67 -6.24 -8.97
CA PRO A 225 -21.96 -7.33 -9.61
C PRO A 225 -22.44 -7.55 -11.05
N GLY A 226 -21.54 -7.96 -11.93
CA GLY A 226 -21.89 -8.49 -13.24
C GLY A 226 -22.55 -9.87 -13.17
N LYS A 227 -22.94 -10.39 -14.33
CA LYS A 227 -23.49 -11.74 -14.45
C LYS A 227 -22.48 -12.78 -13.94
N ASP A 228 -22.95 -13.74 -13.13
CA ASP A 228 -22.15 -14.83 -12.55
C ASP A 228 -20.98 -14.36 -11.66
N ILE A 229 -21.08 -13.13 -11.16
CA ILE A 229 -20.13 -12.49 -10.24
C ILE A 229 -20.85 -12.13 -8.94
N GLU A 230 -20.13 -12.15 -7.83
CA GLU A 230 -20.58 -11.61 -6.56
C GLU A 230 -19.61 -10.54 -6.07
N LEU A 231 -20.16 -9.49 -5.43
CA LEU A 231 -19.35 -8.52 -4.73
C LEU A 231 -18.93 -9.06 -3.36
N ARG A 232 -17.75 -8.63 -2.92
CA ARG A 232 -17.23 -8.78 -1.58
C ARG A 232 -16.70 -7.43 -1.12
N VAL A 233 -17.04 -7.08 0.10
CA VAL A 233 -16.59 -5.84 0.72
C VAL A 233 -15.97 -6.18 2.05
N LEU A 234 -14.74 -5.71 2.27
CA LEU A 234 -14.12 -5.66 3.59
C LEU A 234 -14.00 -4.20 3.99
N ARG A 235 -14.50 -3.85 5.17
CA ARG A 235 -14.12 -2.62 5.85
C ARG A 235 -12.87 -2.92 6.66
N LEU A 236 -11.81 -2.17 6.40
CA LEU A 236 -10.49 -2.34 6.99
C LEU A 236 -10.13 -1.08 7.77
N HIS A 237 -9.78 -1.24 9.03
CA HIS A 237 -9.04 -0.24 9.78
C HIS A 237 -7.55 -0.41 9.50
N VAL A 238 -6.89 0.67 9.10
CA VAL A 238 -5.46 0.69 8.74
C VAL A 238 -4.74 1.65 9.66
N ASP A 239 -3.62 1.21 10.23
CA ASP A 239 -2.65 2.04 10.94
C ASP A 239 -1.26 1.85 10.35
N ARG A 240 -0.54 2.94 10.08
CA ARG A 240 0.81 2.93 9.51
C ARG A 240 1.83 3.55 10.47
N PRO A 241 2.22 2.86 11.56
CA PRO A 241 3.28 3.32 12.44
C PRO A 241 4.57 3.71 11.70
N GLY A 242 4.89 3.04 10.58
CA GLY A 242 6.04 3.40 9.74
C GLY A 242 5.98 4.80 9.11
N LYS A 243 4.81 5.46 9.12
CA LYS A 243 4.59 6.84 8.66
C LYS A 243 4.33 7.80 9.82
N THR A 244 3.69 7.32 10.89
CA THR A 244 3.23 8.17 12.00
C THR A 244 4.22 8.24 13.17
N ASP A 245 5.10 7.26 13.36
CA ASP A 245 6.16 7.33 14.37
C ASP A 245 7.40 8.02 13.80
N PRO A 246 7.83 9.16 14.37
CA PRO A 246 8.95 9.94 13.88
C PRO A 246 10.28 9.16 13.83
N ALA A 247 10.45 8.10 14.62
CA ALA A 247 11.66 7.29 14.55
C ALA A 247 11.81 6.55 13.22
N PHE A 248 10.72 6.19 12.54
CA PHE A 248 10.79 5.60 11.20
C PHE A 248 11.11 6.64 10.10
N GLY A 249 10.85 7.92 10.38
CA GLY A 249 11.15 9.05 9.49
C GLY A 249 12.56 9.64 9.63
N ALA A 250 13.39 9.13 10.56
CA ALA A 250 14.72 9.68 10.84
C ALA A 250 15.69 9.54 9.65
N GLN A 251 16.56 10.55 9.47
CA GLN A 251 17.39 10.72 8.26
C GLN A 251 18.63 9.82 8.17
N GLN A 252 19.10 9.23 9.28
CA GLN A 252 20.32 8.40 9.29
C GLN A 252 20.06 7.06 9.99
N TRP A 253 20.28 5.98 9.23
CA TRP A 253 20.14 4.60 9.69
C TRP A 253 21.48 3.87 9.59
N ALA A 254 21.85 3.17 10.66
CA ALA A 254 22.92 2.19 10.64
C ALA A 254 22.37 0.87 10.05
N GLY A 255 22.86 0.49 8.88
CA GLY A 255 22.45 -0.74 8.19
C GLY A 255 21.15 -0.59 7.39
N TRP A 256 20.21 -1.51 7.56
CA TRP A 256 18.98 -1.55 6.78
C TRP A 256 17.95 -0.54 7.27
N ARG A 257 17.58 0.41 6.39
CA ARG A 257 16.41 1.26 6.61
C ARG A 257 15.12 0.43 6.56
N PRO A 258 14.17 0.64 7.48
CA PRO A 258 12.83 0.04 7.43
C PRO A 258 12.18 0.29 6.07
N GLN A 259 11.74 -0.78 5.40
CA GLN A 259 11.02 -0.71 4.14
C GLN A 259 9.52 -0.77 4.40
N GLN A 260 8.75 -0.01 3.64
CA GLN A 260 7.30 0.01 3.79
C GLN A 260 6.69 -1.39 3.54
N SER A 261 5.87 -1.85 4.47
CA SER A 261 5.14 -3.10 4.34
C SER A 261 4.07 -3.01 3.25
N THR A 262 3.85 -4.14 2.59
CA THR A 262 2.95 -4.28 1.45
C THR A 262 1.72 -5.09 1.85
N LEU A 263 0.54 -4.53 1.65
CA LEU A 263 -0.72 -5.24 1.81
C LEU A 263 -1.18 -5.72 0.44
N SER A 264 -1.58 -6.99 0.32
CA SER A 264 -2.09 -7.56 -0.92
C SER A 264 -3.37 -8.35 -0.66
N LEU A 265 -4.27 -8.31 -1.63
CA LEU A 265 -5.41 -9.21 -1.71
C LEU A 265 -5.05 -10.36 -2.67
N VAL A 266 -5.31 -11.60 -2.27
CA VAL A 266 -5.21 -12.77 -3.15
C VAL A 266 -6.61 -13.31 -3.38
N VAL A 267 -7.03 -13.40 -4.64
CA VAL A 267 -8.30 -14.00 -5.06
C VAL A 267 -8.00 -15.06 -6.12
N GLU A 268 -8.41 -16.31 -5.87
CA GLU A 268 -8.20 -17.44 -6.81
C GLU A 268 -6.73 -17.56 -7.25
N GLY A 269 -5.78 -17.37 -6.32
CA GLY A 269 -4.34 -17.41 -6.59
C GLY A 269 -3.74 -16.14 -7.23
N ARG A 270 -4.58 -15.17 -7.63
CA ARG A 270 -4.11 -13.90 -8.18
C ARG A 270 -3.83 -12.90 -7.05
N ARG A 271 -2.58 -12.48 -6.90
CA ARG A 271 -2.15 -11.46 -5.94
C ARG A 271 -2.28 -10.05 -6.53
N THR A 272 -2.97 -9.17 -5.81
CA THR A 272 -3.12 -7.74 -6.11
C THR A 272 -2.59 -6.94 -4.95
N VAL A 273 -1.50 -6.20 -5.17
CA VAL A 273 -0.96 -5.26 -4.17
C VAL A 273 -1.93 -4.09 -4.03
N LEU A 274 -2.33 -3.79 -2.79
CA LEU A 274 -3.11 -2.61 -2.48
C LEU A 274 -2.14 -1.43 -2.40
N SER A 275 -2.32 -0.45 -3.29
CA SER A 275 -1.38 0.67 -3.38
C SER A 275 -1.30 1.41 -2.04
N PRO A 276 -0.10 1.63 -1.50
CA PRO A 276 0.03 2.33 -0.23
C PRO A 276 -0.51 3.76 -0.28
N ASP A 277 -0.47 4.43 -1.44
CA ASP A 277 -1.01 5.79 -1.60
C ASP A 277 -2.54 5.83 -1.49
N ARG A 278 -3.21 4.67 -1.50
CA ARG A 278 -4.66 4.52 -1.28
C ARG A 278 -5.04 4.11 0.13
N LEU A 279 -4.05 3.78 0.95
CA LEU A 279 -4.26 3.47 2.37
C LEU A 279 -3.99 4.73 3.20
N PRO A 280 -4.84 5.07 4.18
CA PRO A 280 -4.59 6.18 5.10
C PRO A 280 -3.41 5.86 6.02
N ASP A 281 -2.83 6.88 6.65
CA ASP A 281 -1.85 6.70 7.73
C ASP A 281 -2.48 6.14 9.00
N SER A 282 -3.72 6.54 9.27
CA SER A 282 -4.61 5.92 10.25
C SER A 282 -6.06 6.17 9.81
N GLY A 283 -6.91 5.15 9.83
CA GLY A 283 -8.34 5.27 9.50
C GLY A 283 -8.89 4.11 8.68
N ASP A 284 -10.15 4.26 8.24
CA ASP A 284 -10.92 3.19 7.62
C ASP A 284 -10.96 3.30 6.09
N VAL A 285 -10.92 2.14 5.43
CA VAL A 285 -11.11 1.98 3.99
C VAL A 285 -11.98 0.77 3.68
N PHE A 286 -12.67 0.82 2.54
CA PHE A 286 -13.33 -0.33 1.95
C PHE A 286 -12.44 -0.96 0.87
N LEU A 287 -12.13 -2.25 1.04
CA LEU A 287 -11.61 -3.10 0.00
C LEU A 287 -12.79 -3.81 -0.69
N ILE A 288 -13.10 -3.39 -1.91
CA ILE A 288 -14.21 -3.90 -2.70
C ILE A 288 -13.63 -4.79 -3.80
N TYR A 289 -14.06 -6.03 -3.90
CA TYR A 289 -13.59 -6.94 -4.94
C TYR A 289 -14.69 -7.88 -5.41
N ALA A 290 -14.54 -8.37 -6.63
CA ALA A 290 -15.52 -9.22 -7.26
C ALA A 290 -14.97 -10.63 -7.51
N VAL A 291 -15.81 -11.62 -7.26
CA VAL A 291 -15.44 -13.04 -7.32
C VAL A 291 -16.47 -13.79 -8.16
N PRO A 292 -16.06 -14.82 -8.94
CA PRO A 292 -17.02 -15.69 -9.59
C PRO A 292 -17.94 -16.36 -8.58
N VAL A 293 -19.21 -16.57 -8.95
CA VAL A 293 -20.16 -17.37 -8.16
C VAL A 293 -19.65 -18.82 -8.10
N LYS A 294 -18.97 -19.16 -6.99
CA LYS A 294 -18.48 -20.51 -6.67
C LYS A 294 -18.67 -20.76 -5.17
N PRO A 295 -18.79 -22.03 -4.73
CA PRO A 295 -19.06 -22.36 -3.33
C PRO A 295 -18.08 -21.76 -2.32
N ASP A 296 -16.78 -21.69 -2.66
CA ASP A 296 -15.78 -21.07 -1.81
C ASP A 296 -14.55 -20.61 -2.62
N PRO A 297 -14.54 -19.38 -3.17
CA PRO A 297 -13.37 -18.89 -3.88
C PRO A 297 -12.25 -18.62 -2.87
N ALA A 298 -11.04 -19.07 -3.15
CA ALA A 298 -9.90 -18.87 -2.25
C ALA A 298 -9.57 -17.38 -2.14
N LYS A 299 -9.66 -16.82 -0.94
CA LYS A 299 -9.46 -15.39 -0.66
C LYS A 299 -8.61 -15.21 0.58
N SER A 300 -7.55 -14.44 0.44
CA SER A 300 -6.72 -14.10 1.59
C SER A 300 -6.18 -12.68 1.51
N LEU A 301 -5.96 -12.08 2.68
CA LEU A 301 -5.12 -10.89 2.81
C LEU A 301 -3.70 -11.33 3.15
N VAL A 302 -2.75 -10.73 2.45
CA VAL A 302 -1.32 -10.99 2.61
C VAL A 302 -0.62 -9.71 3.02
N LEU A 303 0.05 -9.72 4.16
CA LEU A 303 0.97 -8.66 4.58
C LEU A 303 2.40 -9.14 4.37
N GLY A 304 3.12 -8.48 3.48
CA GLY A 304 4.54 -8.73 3.21
C GLY A 304 5.42 -7.61 3.72
N SER A 305 6.42 -7.95 4.51
CA SER A 305 7.49 -7.03 4.95
C SER A 305 8.83 -7.50 4.39
N VAL A 306 9.62 -6.56 3.86
CA VAL A 306 10.96 -6.82 3.31
C VAL A 306 12.00 -6.16 4.21
N GLY A 307 13.05 -6.89 4.56
CA GLY A 307 14.14 -6.35 5.36
C GLY A 307 15.08 -7.45 5.86
N ALA A 308 15.80 -7.18 6.95
CA ALA A 308 16.74 -8.13 7.55
C ALA A 308 16.10 -9.49 7.87
N ASN A 309 14.82 -9.49 8.27
CA ASN A 309 14.00 -10.69 8.45
C ASN A 309 12.69 -10.52 7.71
N SER A 310 12.67 -10.78 6.39
CA SER A 310 11.44 -10.72 5.59
C SER A 310 10.37 -11.65 6.14
N LEU A 311 9.12 -11.20 6.13
CA LEU A 311 7.99 -11.95 6.66
C LEU A 311 6.79 -11.78 5.74
N GLU A 312 6.07 -12.88 5.52
CA GLU A 312 4.78 -12.89 4.88
C GLU A 312 3.72 -13.51 5.81
N GLN A 313 2.69 -12.73 6.11
CA GLN A 313 1.52 -13.17 6.85
C GLN A 313 0.36 -13.30 5.89
N GLN A 314 -0.28 -14.47 5.89
CA GLN A 314 -1.46 -14.72 5.07
C GLN A 314 -2.62 -15.17 5.94
N VAL A 315 -3.76 -14.51 5.78
CA VAL A 315 -5.00 -14.81 6.51
C VAL A 315 -6.15 -15.00 5.54
N ASP A 316 -6.94 -16.04 5.76
CA ASP A 316 -8.15 -16.32 5.00
C ASP A 316 -9.24 -15.29 5.30
N VAL A 317 -10.02 -14.93 4.28
CA VAL A 317 -11.09 -13.93 4.37
C VAL A 317 -12.44 -14.59 4.14
N PRO A 318 -13.43 -14.44 5.04
CA PRO A 318 -13.45 -13.57 6.22
C PRO A 318 -13.03 -14.24 7.54
N SER A 319 -12.62 -15.51 7.51
CA SER A 319 -12.43 -16.30 8.73
C SER A 319 -11.29 -15.79 9.62
N GLY A 320 -10.33 -15.06 9.07
CA GLY A 320 -9.13 -14.62 9.76
C GLY A 320 -8.14 -15.73 10.08
N LYS A 321 -8.41 -16.96 9.62
CA LYS A 321 -7.54 -18.10 9.86
C LYS A 321 -6.20 -17.87 9.17
N ARG A 322 -5.11 -17.89 9.93
CA ARG A 322 -3.75 -17.80 9.38
C ARG A 322 -3.43 -19.07 8.59
N THR A 323 -2.94 -18.90 7.39
CA THR A 323 -2.43 -20.00 6.55
C THR A 323 -0.91 -20.11 6.60
N SER A 324 -0.22 -19.05 7.05
CA SER A 324 1.22 -19.05 7.32
C SER A 324 1.53 -19.06 8.81
N GLN A 325 2.67 -19.67 9.19
CA GLN A 325 3.17 -19.62 10.57
C GLN A 325 3.93 -18.30 10.79
N ALA A 326 3.27 -17.35 11.46
CA ALA A 326 3.89 -16.09 11.87
C ALA A 326 4.65 -16.25 13.22
N PRO A 327 5.65 -15.40 13.51
CA PRO A 327 6.21 -15.27 14.85
C PRO A 327 5.15 -14.94 15.91
N ASP A 328 5.37 -15.38 17.15
CA ASP A 328 4.38 -15.25 18.22
C ASP A 328 4.11 -13.79 18.59
N ALA A 329 5.09 -12.90 18.40
CA ALA A 329 4.94 -11.46 18.59
C ALA A 329 3.79 -10.86 17.78
N LEU A 330 3.44 -11.47 16.64
CA LEU A 330 2.40 -11.02 15.73
C LEU A 330 1.06 -11.73 15.92
N LEU A 331 0.97 -12.61 16.91
CA LEU A 331 -0.30 -13.20 17.33
C LEU A 331 -1.03 -12.29 18.31
N THR A 332 -0.29 -11.43 19.01
CA THR A 332 -0.86 -10.41 19.90
C THR A 332 -1.49 -9.28 19.11
N ALA A 333 -2.30 -8.48 19.77
CA ALA A 333 -2.87 -7.33 19.12
C ALA A 333 -1.80 -6.26 18.80
N SER A 334 -1.68 -5.82 17.54
CA SER A 334 -1.05 -4.55 17.18
C SER A 334 -1.73 -3.36 17.84
N GLY A 335 -0.94 -2.41 18.31
CA GLY A 335 -1.44 -1.12 18.79
C GLY A 335 -0.52 -0.52 19.85
N VAL A 336 -0.94 0.65 20.34
CA VAL A 336 -0.41 1.19 21.59
C VAL A 336 -1.31 0.68 22.70
N SER A 337 -0.74 -0.02 23.71
CA SER A 337 -1.53 -0.49 24.85
C SER A 337 -2.15 0.70 25.58
N LYS A 338 -3.34 0.50 26.13
CA LYS A 338 -3.98 1.48 27.02
C LYS A 338 -3.13 1.64 28.27
N VAL A 339 -2.33 2.70 28.31
CA VAL A 339 -1.52 3.03 29.48
C VAL A 339 -2.46 3.49 30.60
N PRO A 340 -2.37 2.92 31.82
CA PRO A 340 -3.16 3.39 32.95
C PRO A 340 -2.96 4.89 33.20
N ALA A 341 -4.03 5.62 33.54
CA ALA A 341 -3.97 7.07 33.77
C ALA A 341 -2.95 7.50 34.85
N ASN A 342 -2.61 6.59 35.77
CA ASN A 342 -1.65 6.80 36.86
C ASN A 342 -0.36 6.00 36.65
N ALA A 343 0.04 5.74 35.40
CA ALA A 343 1.27 5.01 35.08
C ALA A 343 2.50 5.90 35.27
N SER A 344 2.74 6.32 36.51
CA SER A 344 3.78 7.27 36.90
C SER A 344 4.57 6.79 38.11
N GLN A 345 5.87 7.08 38.14
CA GLN A 345 6.74 6.84 39.28
C GLN A 345 7.46 8.14 39.67
N LYS A 346 7.38 8.49 40.95
CA LYS A 346 8.16 9.61 41.49
C LYS A 346 9.63 9.22 41.63
N ILE A 347 10.51 10.11 41.20
CA ILE A 347 11.95 9.94 41.26
C ILE A 347 12.62 11.21 41.83
N THR A 348 13.82 11.04 42.36
CA THR A 348 14.71 12.15 42.71
C THR A 348 15.99 11.99 41.92
N VAL A 349 16.40 13.06 41.24
CA VAL A 349 17.64 13.12 40.46
C VAL A 349 18.57 14.09 41.14
N LYS A 350 19.70 13.61 41.65
CA LYS A 350 20.72 14.48 42.24
C LYS A 350 21.82 14.76 41.24
N THR A 351 22.08 16.04 40.97
CA THR A 351 23.18 16.47 40.09
C THR A 351 24.29 17.14 40.89
N ALA A 352 25.55 16.81 40.57
CA ALA A 352 26.70 17.41 41.24
C ALA A 352 27.04 18.82 40.71
N VAL A 353 26.65 19.13 39.48
CA VAL A 353 27.02 20.36 38.76
C VAL A 353 25.74 21.00 38.18
N PRO A 354 25.58 22.34 38.23
CA PRO A 354 24.46 23.02 37.58
C PRO A 354 24.58 22.94 36.05
N TYR A 355 23.46 22.89 35.33
CA TYR A 355 23.44 22.81 33.87
C TYR A 355 22.14 23.36 33.29
N GLY A 356 22.23 24.09 32.17
CA GLY A 356 21.04 24.54 31.43
C GLY A 356 20.06 25.39 32.25
N GLY A 357 20.54 26.16 33.23
CA GLY A 357 19.71 26.95 34.13
C GLY A 357 19.13 26.20 35.33
N VAL A 358 19.40 24.90 35.47
CA VAL A 358 19.02 24.07 36.62
C VAL A 358 20.18 24.02 37.63
N ALA A 359 19.89 24.27 38.90
CA ALA A 359 20.89 24.26 39.98
C ALA A 359 21.44 22.85 40.25
N ALA A 360 22.60 22.76 40.92
CA ALA A 360 23.05 21.48 41.47
C ALA A 360 22.19 21.10 42.70
N GLY A 361 22.08 19.80 42.97
CA GLY A 361 21.32 19.27 44.11
C GLY A 361 20.21 18.31 43.69
N ASP A 362 19.22 18.15 44.57
CA ASP A 362 18.14 17.19 44.41
C ASP A 362 16.99 17.79 43.58
N HIS A 363 16.63 17.11 42.49
CA HIS A 363 15.54 17.48 41.61
C HIS A 363 14.43 16.45 41.70
N ALA A 364 13.29 16.86 42.27
CA ALA A 364 12.09 16.02 42.25
C ALA A 364 11.52 15.97 40.82
N ALA A 365 11.27 14.76 40.34
CA ALA A 365 10.69 14.53 39.03
C ALA A 365 9.69 13.38 39.07
N GLU A 366 8.84 13.31 38.05
CA GLU A 366 7.87 12.25 37.86
C GLU A 366 8.08 11.64 36.47
N LEU A 367 8.34 10.34 36.47
CA LEU A 367 8.45 9.53 35.27
C LEU A 367 7.07 8.97 34.92
N ALA A 368 6.49 9.40 33.80
CA ALA A 368 5.25 8.85 33.28
C ALA A 368 5.52 7.94 32.07
N VAL A 369 4.81 6.82 31.98
CA VAL A 369 4.73 6.04 30.74
C VAL A 369 3.72 6.71 29.82
N THR A 370 4.12 7.02 28.59
CA THR A 370 3.29 7.73 27.61
C THR A 370 2.80 6.83 26.47
N GLY A 371 3.34 5.62 26.37
CA GLY A 371 2.93 4.64 25.37
C GLY A 371 3.66 3.32 25.54
N VAL A 372 3.01 2.24 25.18
CA VAL A 372 3.58 0.89 25.21
C VAL A 372 3.27 0.21 23.88
N ARG A 373 4.25 -0.43 23.25
CA ARG A 373 4.07 -1.14 21.97
C ARG A 373 4.79 -2.48 21.97
N LEU A 374 4.12 -3.54 21.57
CA LEU A 374 4.70 -4.89 21.40
C LEU A 374 4.81 -5.27 19.92
N GLY A 375 5.88 -5.95 19.53
CA GLY A 375 6.08 -6.35 18.14
C GLY A 375 7.44 -6.99 17.90
N ARG A 376 7.84 -7.18 16.64
CA ARG A 376 9.04 -7.96 16.29
C ARG A 376 10.27 -7.10 15.98
N GLN A 377 10.08 -5.84 15.62
CA GLN A 377 11.13 -4.87 15.31
C GLN A 377 10.89 -3.53 16.02
N ARG A 378 11.95 -2.90 16.50
CA ARG A 378 11.87 -1.54 17.10
C ARG A 378 13.04 -0.66 16.68
N PRO A 379 12.81 0.63 16.43
CA PRO A 379 13.89 1.58 16.23
C PRO A 379 14.57 1.90 17.56
N ILE A 380 15.88 1.77 17.60
CA ILE A 380 16.72 2.25 18.72
C ILE A 380 17.72 3.26 18.17
N LYS A 381 18.23 4.13 19.04
CA LYS A 381 19.24 5.11 18.70
C LYS A 381 20.60 4.64 19.24
N LEU A 382 21.59 4.58 18.36
CA LEU A 382 22.96 4.22 18.67
C LEU A 382 23.71 5.42 19.24
N ASP A 383 24.78 5.15 19.99
CA ASP A 383 25.63 6.22 20.55
C ASP A 383 26.27 7.10 19.47
N SER A 384 26.36 6.62 18.21
CA SER A 384 26.77 7.42 17.04
C SER A 384 25.76 8.52 16.65
N GLY A 385 24.52 8.43 17.15
CA GLY A 385 23.38 9.27 16.75
C GLY A 385 22.48 8.63 15.70
N ASP A 386 22.95 7.60 15.00
CA ASP A 386 22.18 6.87 13.98
C ASP A 386 21.08 6.02 14.60
N TYR A 387 20.01 5.76 13.83
CA TYR A 387 19.01 4.76 14.20
C TYR A 387 19.39 3.37 13.71
N GLN A 388 19.08 2.35 14.51
CA GLN A 388 19.17 0.96 14.12
C GLN A 388 17.81 0.28 14.35
N LEU A 389 17.41 -0.57 13.40
CA LEU A 389 16.25 -1.44 13.59
C LEU A 389 16.70 -2.73 14.26
N VAL A 390 16.37 -2.91 15.54
CA VAL A 390 16.57 -4.19 16.22
C VAL A 390 15.39 -5.11 15.99
N THR A 391 15.65 -6.42 15.94
CA THR A 391 14.66 -7.48 15.76
C THR A 391 14.66 -8.42 16.95
N GLU A 392 13.53 -9.09 17.22
CA GLU A 392 13.44 -10.18 18.20
C GLU A 392 14.54 -11.24 17.98
N ALA A 393 15.08 -11.80 19.06
CA ALA A 393 16.14 -12.81 18.95
C ALA A 393 15.62 -14.20 18.56
N ALA A 394 14.34 -14.50 18.81
CA ALA A 394 13.70 -15.78 18.51
C ALA A 394 12.18 -15.63 18.33
N LYS A 395 11.52 -16.64 17.74
CA LYS A 395 10.10 -16.61 17.38
C LYS A 395 9.14 -16.52 18.58
N ASP A 396 9.57 -16.98 19.76
CA ASP A 396 8.83 -16.93 21.03
C ASP A 396 9.07 -15.62 21.81
N LYS A 397 9.91 -14.72 21.27
CA LYS A 397 10.23 -13.42 21.85
C LYS A 397 9.48 -12.32 21.13
N ALA A 398 9.40 -11.18 21.80
CA ALA A 398 8.91 -9.93 21.24
C ALA A 398 9.73 -8.77 21.80
N LEU A 399 9.72 -7.66 21.10
CA LEU A 399 10.28 -6.38 21.52
C LEU A 399 9.17 -5.49 22.08
N LEU A 400 9.30 -5.17 23.36
CA LEU A 400 8.44 -4.25 24.08
C LEU A 400 9.10 -2.87 24.14
N GLU A 401 8.52 -1.90 23.45
CA GLU A 401 8.88 -0.50 23.59
C GLU A 401 8.00 0.16 24.66
N VAL A 402 8.63 0.81 25.62
CA VAL A 402 7.97 1.62 26.66
C VAL A 402 8.43 3.06 26.47
N ALA A 403 7.56 3.89 25.93
CA ALA A 403 7.77 5.32 25.81
C ALA A 403 7.55 5.98 27.18
N ILE A 404 8.49 6.82 27.57
CA ILE A 404 8.51 7.48 28.88
C ILE A 404 8.73 8.97 28.71
N LYS A 405 8.17 9.74 29.64
CA LYS A 405 8.39 11.18 29.74
C LYS A 405 8.64 11.54 31.19
N ALA A 406 9.71 12.27 31.43
CA ALA A 406 9.98 12.86 32.73
C ALA A 406 9.39 14.27 32.81
N THR A 407 8.78 14.59 33.93
CA THR A 407 8.31 15.94 34.26
C THR A 407 8.97 16.41 35.55
N GLY A 408 9.22 17.72 35.67
CA GLY A 408 10.02 18.32 36.74
C GLY A 408 11.17 19.15 36.19
N GLN A 409 11.96 19.76 37.08
CA GLN A 409 13.13 20.56 36.71
C GLN A 409 14.35 19.64 36.52
N LEU A 410 14.43 18.97 35.37
CA LEU A 410 15.60 18.19 34.99
C LEU A 410 16.44 18.95 33.95
N PRO A 411 17.78 18.85 34.00
CA PRO A 411 18.63 19.44 32.97
C PRO A 411 18.35 18.82 31.58
N ALA A 412 18.15 19.69 30.58
CA ALA A 412 18.04 19.27 29.17
C ALA A 412 19.45 19.02 28.60
N ILE A 413 19.91 17.78 28.68
CA ILE A 413 21.23 17.33 28.25
C ILE A 413 21.14 15.94 27.65
N MET A 414 21.98 15.56 26.68
CA MET A 414 22.03 14.20 26.13
C MET A 414 22.53 13.13 27.15
N GLY A 415 21.70 12.79 28.14
CA GLY A 415 22.01 11.80 29.18
C GLY A 415 21.36 10.43 28.94
N GLY A 416 20.32 10.36 28.10
CA GLY A 416 19.59 9.12 27.81
C GLY A 416 20.44 7.87 27.57
N PRO A 417 21.51 7.92 26.73
CA PRO A 417 22.37 6.76 26.49
C PRO A 417 23.04 6.18 27.75
N VAL A 418 23.43 7.03 28.69
CA VAL A 418 24.14 6.62 29.91
C VAL A 418 23.17 6.27 31.04
N THR A 419 22.02 6.93 31.12
CA THR A 419 20.99 6.64 32.14
C THR A 419 20.15 5.40 31.82
N ARG A 420 20.25 4.82 30.63
CA ARG A 420 19.39 3.69 30.19
C ARG A 420 19.41 2.48 31.13
N ASN A 421 20.56 2.21 31.73
CA ASN A 421 20.75 1.07 32.64
C ASN A 421 20.15 1.31 34.04
N SER A 422 19.71 2.53 34.33
CA SER A 422 18.97 2.86 35.55
C SER A 422 17.51 2.44 35.46
N PHE A 423 17.03 1.90 34.34
CA PHE A 423 15.68 1.40 34.18
C PHE A 423 15.69 -0.13 34.17
N ALA A 424 14.74 -0.73 34.88
CA ALA A 424 14.56 -2.17 34.89
C ALA A 424 13.10 -2.50 34.55
N LEU A 425 12.94 -3.56 33.75
CA LEU A 425 11.64 -4.16 33.48
C LEU A 425 11.60 -5.56 34.10
N THR A 426 10.58 -5.81 34.91
CA THR A 426 10.35 -7.07 35.62
C THR A 426 9.17 -7.80 35.00
N LEU A 427 9.39 -9.08 34.70
CA LEU A 427 8.39 -10.00 34.14
C LEU A 427 7.48 -10.56 35.25
N PRO A 428 6.34 -11.19 34.92
CA PRO A 428 5.43 -11.78 35.91
C PRO A 428 6.06 -12.83 36.82
N ASP A 429 7.13 -13.48 36.38
CA ASP A 429 7.92 -14.45 37.16
C ASP A 429 8.98 -13.80 38.06
N ASN A 430 8.96 -12.47 38.18
CA ASN A 430 9.94 -11.62 38.87
C ASN A 430 11.35 -11.59 38.25
N SER A 431 11.56 -12.22 37.10
CA SER A 431 12.83 -12.10 36.36
C SER A 431 12.97 -10.71 35.72
N LYS A 432 14.20 -10.29 35.43
CA LYS A 432 14.48 -9.05 34.71
C LYS A 432 14.51 -9.30 33.21
N ALA A 433 13.76 -8.50 32.45
CA ALA A 433 13.85 -8.51 30.99
C ALA A 433 15.15 -7.86 30.51
N LYS A 434 15.64 -8.33 29.37
CA LYS A 434 16.87 -7.81 28.74
C LYS A 434 16.56 -6.48 28.05
N LEU A 435 17.26 -5.42 28.44
CA LEU A 435 17.25 -4.15 27.69
C LEU A 435 18.04 -4.33 26.39
N VAL A 436 17.40 -4.09 25.26
CA VAL A 436 18.00 -4.23 23.92
C VAL A 436 18.46 -2.89 23.37
N GLY A 437 17.77 -1.80 23.72
CA GLY A 437 18.19 -0.46 23.35
C GLY A 437 17.25 0.63 23.87
N VAL A 438 17.54 1.86 23.46
CA VAL A 438 16.77 3.04 23.87
C VAL A 438 16.60 4.02 22.73
N ARG A 439 15.58 4.87 22.84
CA ARG A 439 15.46 6.11 22.10
C ARG A 439 15.73 7.28 23.05
N TYR A 440 16.37 8.32 22.56
CA TYR A 440 16.68 9.52 23.35
C TYR A 440 16.68 10.77 22.47
N ASP A 441 16.07 11.83 22.98
CA ASP A 441 15.75 13.05 22.25
C ASP A 441 16.40 14.29 22.88
N GLY A 442 17.63 14.15 23.37
CA GLY A 442 18.40 15.26 23.92
C GLY A 442 18.19 15.53 25.41
N ASP A 443 17.47 14.64 26.10
CA ASP A 443 17.15 14.73 27.52
C ASP A 443 17.99 13.80 28.40
N LEU A 444 18.01 14.12 29.71
CA LEU A 444 18.77 13.38 30.71
C LEU A 444 18.34 11.92 30.78
N LEU A 445 17.03 11.64 30.64
CA LEU A 445 16.46 10.30 30.63
C LEU A 445 16.07 9.89 29.21
N PRO A 446 16.02 8.58 28.89
CA PRO A 446 15.56 8.11 27.59
C PRO A 446 14.11 8.56 27.31
N ALA A 447 13.76 8.69 26.04
CA ALA A 447 12.37 8.92 25.60
C ALA A 447 11.61 7.60 25.42
N ALA A 448 12.32 6.51 25.15
CA ALA A 448 11.75 5.17 25.16
C ALA A 448 12.82 4.10 25.48
N LEU A 449 12.38 3.01 26.08
CA LEU A 449 13.20 1.83 26.36
C LEU A 449 12.64 0.62 25.61
N VAL A 450 13.52 -0.18 25.00
CA VAL A 450 13.15 -1.37 24.24
C VAL A 450 13.70 -2.61 24.95
N PHE A 451 12.80 -3.47 25.42
CA PHE A 451 13.11 -4.70 26.13
C PHE A 451 12.73 -5.93 25.30
N GLU A 452 13.49 -7.01 25.45
CA GLU A 452 13.12 -8.33 24.96
C GLU A 452 12.30 -9.06 26.03
N VAL A 453 11.12 -9.54 25.64
CA VAL A 453 10.14 -10.21 26.51
C VAL A 453 9.59 -11.48 25.82
N PRO A 454 9.03 -12.45 26.57
CA PRO A 454 8.24 -13.53 25.95
C PRO A 454 7.07 -12.96 25.15
N ALA A 455 6.81 -13.43 23.93
CA ALA A 455 5.73 -12.91 23.10
C ALA A 455 4.32 -13.05 23.72
N THR A 456 4.16 -14.01 24.63
CA THR A 456 2.91 -14.29 25.35
C THR A 456 2.70 -13.46 26.61
N VAL A 457 3.65 -12.57 26.96
CA VAL A 457 3.59 -11.76 28.18
C VAL A 457 2.33 -10.88 28.21
N LYS A 458 1.67 -10.81 29.37
CA LYS A 458 0.40 -10.09 29.56
C LYS A 458 0.51 -8.87 30.48
N SER A 459 1.56 -8.81 31.28
CA SER A 459 1.84 -7.67 32.14
C SER A 459 3.32 -7.62 32.46
N VAL A 460 3.81 -6.43 32.77
CA VAL A 460 5.19 -6.17 33.17
C VAL A 460 5.22 -5.06 34.21
N LYS A 461 6.31 -4.95 34.96
CA LYS A 461 6.57 -3.79 35.83
C LYS A 461 7.79 -3.05 35.31
N ILE A 462 7.70 -1.74 35.17
CA ILE A 462 8.86 -0.90 34.82
C ILE A 462 9.16 0.07 35.94
N GLY A 463 10.43 0.26 36.27
CA GLY A 463 10.81 1.26 37.25
C GLY A 463 12.27 1.67 37.15
N VAL A 464 12.58 2.74 37.87
CA VAL A 464 13.96 3.21 38.04
C VAL A 464 14.62 2.39 39.15
N SER A 465 15.79 1.84 38.85
CA SER A 465 16.71 1.25 39.81
C SER A 465 17.52 2.36 40.46
N THR A 466 17.48 2.45 41.80
CA THR A 466 18.27 3.42 42.54
C THR A 466 19.76 3.17 42.34
N GLY A 467 20.50 4.21 41.98
CA GLY A 467 21.94 4.12 41.71
C GLY A 467 22.53 5.39 41.13
N SER A 468 23.82 5.34 40.83
CA SER A 468 24.58 6.48 40.31
C SER A 468 25.10 6.21 38.90
N VAL A 469 25.07 7.23 38.04
CA VAL A 469 25.63 7.18 36.68
C VAL A 469 26.52 8.40 36.44
N GLN A 470 27.55 8.22 35.62
CA GLN A 470 28.43 9.32 35.23
C GLN A 470 27.93 9.94 33.92
N VAL A 471 27.58 11.23 33.96
CA VAL A 471 27.17 12.02 32.79
C VAL A 471 28.23 13.09 32.56
N SER A 472 28.83 13.13 31.37
CA SER A 472 30.04 13.94 31.11
C SER A 472 29.93 15.40 31.53
N ALA A 473 28.78 16.07 31.34
CA ALA A 473 28.62 17.48 31.72
C ALA A 473 27.97 17.71 33.10
N LEU A 474 27.39 16.68 33.74
CA LEU A 474 26.79 16.78 35.09
C LEU A 474 27.65 16.14 36.19
N GLY A 475 28.71 15.42 35.81
CA GLY A 475 29.47 14.60 36.73
C GLY A 475 28.66 13.38 37.18
N ARG A 476 28.71 13.09 38.48
CA ARG A 476 27.90 12.03 39.09
C ARG A 476 26.44 12.47 39.17
N VAL A 477 25.54 11.64 38.65
CA VAL A 477 24.09 11.79 38.76
C VAL A 477 23.55 10.61 39.54
N ASP A 478 22.90 10.87 40.69
CA ASP A 478 22.22 9.83 41.45
C ASP A 478 20.72 9.82 41.11
N LEU A 479 20.22 8.67 40.69
CA LEU A 479 18.81 8.42 40.40
C LEU A 479 18.22 7.60 41.55
N THR A 480 17.16 8.10 42.18
CA THR A 480 16.48 7.41 43.29
C THR A 480 15.01 7.25 42.98
N ALA A 481 14.51 6.02 43.01
CA ALA A 481 13.07 5.76 42.97
C ALA A 481 12.46 6.03 44.35
N THR A 482 11.42 6.88 44.39
CA THR A 482 10.71 7.23 45.64
C THR A 482 9.30 6.65 45.69
N GLY A 483 8.82 6.06 44.59
CA GLY A 483 7.56 5.32 44.49
C GLY A 483 7.73 3.90 43.95
N ALA A 484 6.67 3.11 44.00
CA ALA A 484 6.65 1.75 43.47
C ALA A 484 6.89 1.73 41.94
N PRO A 485 7.42 0.62 41.39
CA PRO A 485 7.44 0.39 39.94
C PRO A 485 6.03 0.49 39.34
N ILE A 486 5.97 0.90 38.08
CA ILE A 486 4.74 1.08 37.31
C ILE A 486 4.29 -0.27 36.77
N ASP A 487 3.11 -0.72 37.17
CA ASP A 487 2.45 -1.90 36.61
C ASP A 487 1.84 -1.56 35.24
N LEU A 488 2.26 -2.29 34.21
CA LEU A 488 1.80 -2.11 32.84
C LEU A 488 1.06 -3.36 32.36
N PRO A 489 -0.28 -3.30 32.23
CA PRO A 489 -1.02 -4.31 31.50
C PRO A 489 -0.69 -4.22 30.00
N LEU A 490 -0.41 -5.37 29.38
CA LEU A 490 -0.12 -5.48 27.96
C LEU A 490 -1.38 -5.88 27.20
N ASP A 491 -2.37 -5.00 27.31
CA ASP A 491 -3.64 -5.09 26.62
C ASP A 491 -3.63 -4.13 25.42
N PHE A 492 -3.59 -4.71 24.22
CA PHE A 492 -3.46 -3.99 22.96
C PHE A 492 -4.75 -3.99 22.14
N GLY A 493 -5.90 -4.28 22.77
CA GLY A 493 -7.21 -4.31 22.14
C GLY A 493 -7.76 -5.71 21.98
#